data_AF-A0A352Q304-F1
#
_entry.id   AF-A0A352Q304-F1
#
_cell.length_a   1.000
_cell.length_b   1.000
_cell.length_c   1.000
_cell.angle_alpha   90.00
_cell.angle_beta   90.00
_cell.angle_gamma   90.00
#
_symmetry.space_group_name_H-M   'P 1'
#
loop_
_entity.id
_entity.type
_entity.pdbx_description
1 polymer ?
#
loop_
_entity_poly.entity_id
_entity_poly.type
_entity_poly.pdbx_seq_one_letter_code
_entity_poly.pdbx_strand_id
1 'polypeptide(L)'
;MGRKKKKAPEHENHERWLVSYADFITLLFAFFVVMYSVSQVNEGKFRVLSESLVSSFKSPTRSLAPIQVGKNVRAPHQFSMTMQNIPFQTTRAPIKLTQLKSMREDAIDIAENGKQGADTGGSRGAMDTIAEDVENALGPLIDQDMITLRKNKQSLEIEINSEILFASGSSGLAKEARGVLSALAEILKE
;
A
#
# COMPACT_ATOMS: atom_id res chain seq x y z
N MET A 1 -30.27 39.24 -76.54
CA MET A 1 -29.45 39.33 -75.32
C MET A 1 -30.29 38.93 -74.11
N GLY A 2 -30.21 37.67 -73.67
CA GLY A 2 -30.92 37.19 -72.48
C GLY A 2 -30.08 37.41 -71.21
N ARG A 3 -30.59 38.22 -70.28
CA ARG A 3 -29.92 38.61 -69.04
C ARG A 3 -29.91 37.43 -68.04
N LYS A 4 -28.75 36.81 -67.81
CA LYS A 4 -28.56 35.77 -66.78
C LYS A 4 -28.79 36.36 -65.38
N LYS A 5 -29.76 35.84 -64.64
CA LYS A 5 -29.93 36.10 -63.20
C LYS A 5 -28.81 35.38 -62.43
N LYS A 6 -28.09 36.11 -61.58
CA LYS A 6 -27.08 35.55 -60.67
C LYS A 6 -27.81 34.82 -59.53
N LYS A 7 -27.52 33.53 -59.31
CA LYS A 7 -27.98 32.79 -58.12
C LYS A 7 -27.23 33.31 -56.89
N ALA A 8 -27.93 33.42 -55.77
CA ALA A 8 -27.36 33.79 -54.47
C ALA A 8 -26.28 32.76 -54.04
N PRO A 9 -25.26 33.18 -53.27
CA PRO A 9 -24.26 32.25 -52.75
C PRO A 9 -24.94 31.17 -51.90
N GLU A 10 -24.70 29.93 -52.25
CA GLU A 10 -25.14 28.74 -51.53
C GLU A 10 -24.51 28.78 -50.13
N HIS A 11 -25.31 28.75 -49.06
CA HIS A 11 -24.78 28.64 -47.70
C HIS A 11 -23.94 27.37 -47.62
N GLU A 12 -22.65 27.51 -47.30
CA GLU A 12 -21.75 26.38 -47.08
C GLU A 12 -22.37 25.42 -46.06
N ASN A 13 -22.29 24.13 -46.38
CA ASN A 13 -22.97 23.00 -45.72
C ASN A 13 -22.35 22.67 -44.34
N HIS A 14 -22.13 23.68 -43.50
CA HIS A 14 -21.53 23.55 -42.16
C HIS A 14 -22.41 22.76 -41.19
N GLU A 15 -23.71 22.69 -41.47
CA GLU A 15 -24.68 21.88 -40.71
C GLU A 15 -24.32 20.40 -40.66
N ARG A 16 -23.66 19.85 -41.69
CA ARG A 16 -23.25 18.44 -41.72
C ARG A 16 -22.10 18.12 -40.77
N TRP A 17 -21.13 19.02 -40.61
CA TRP A 17 -20.01 18.82 -39.69
C TRP A 17 -20.39 19.14 -38.24
N LEU A 18 -21.37 20.02 -38.06
CA LEU A 18 -21.90 20.38 -36.75
C LEU A 18 -22.55 19.18 -36.04
N VAL A 19 -23.12 18.23 -36.79
CA VAL A 19 -23.71 17.00 -36.23
C VAL A 19 -22.66 16.10 -35.57
N SER A 20 -21.54 15.82 -36.24
CA SER A 20 -20.47 14.99 -35.66
C SER A 20 -19.74 15.70 -34.51
N TYR A 21 -19.63 17.03 -34.57
CA TYR A 21 -19.08 17.83 -33.47
C TYR A 21 -19.99 17.84 -32.24
N ALA A 22 -21.30 17.96 -32.44
CA ALA A 22 -22.28 17.88 -31.37
C ALA A 22 -22.24 16.51 -30.68
N ASP A 23 -22.14 15.42 -31.45
CA ASP A 23 -22.00 14.07 -30.91
C ASP A 23 -20.67 13.86 -30.14
N PHE A 24 -19.58 14.47 -30.62
CA PHE A 24 -18.31 14.45 -29.88
C PHE A 24 -18.42 15.16 -28.51
N ILE A 25 -19.06 16.32 -28.43
CA ILE A 25 -19.24 17.06 -27.18
C ILE A 25 -20.10 16.25 -26.19
N THR A 26 -21.17 15.59 -26.66
CA THR A 26 -22.04 14.80 -25.79
C THR A 26 -21.35 13.53 -25.29
N LEU A 27 -20.55 12.87 -26.12
CA LEU A 27 -19.70 11.74 -25.69
C LEU A 27 -18.67 12.19 -24.65
N LEU A 28 -18.04 13.35 -24.85
CA LEU A 28 -17.10 13.93 -23.90
C LEU A 28 -17.78 14.24 -22.56
N PHE A 29 -18.97 14.86 -22.60
CA PHE A 29 -19.77 15.15 -21.42
C PHE A 29 -20.14 13.88 -20.65
N ALA A 30 -20.67 12.86 -21.33
CA ALA A 30 -21.02 11.59 -20.71
C ALA A 30 -19.79 10.91 -20.09
N PHE A 31 -18.66 10.89 -20.80
CA PHE A 31 -17.40 10.36 -20.29
C PHE A 31 -16.92 11.08 -19.02
N PHE A 32 -16.94 12.41 -19.02
CA PHE A 32 -16.56 13.21 -17.85
C PHE A 32 -17.48 12.97 -16.65
N VAL A 33 -18.79 12.85 -16.86
CA VAL A 33 -19.75 12.56 -15.77
C VAL A 33 -19.51 11.17 -15.16
N VAL A 34 -19.24 10.16 -16.00
CA VAL A 34 -18.90 8.80 -15.54
C VAL A 34 -17.59 8.80 -14.76
N MET A 35 -16.54 9.41 -15.30
CA MET A 35 -15.25 9.54 -14.61
C MET A 35 -15.37 10.34 -13.30
N TYR A 36 -16.14 11.43 -13.29
CA TYR A 36 -16.44 12.20 -12.08
C TYR A 36 -17.15 11.36 -11.02
N SER A 37 -18.08 10.48 -11.44
CA SER A 37 -18.79 9.59 -10.52
C SER A 37 -17.87 8.55 -9.88
N VAL A 38 -16.90 8.02 -10.64
CA VAL A 38 -15.88 7.09 -10.12
C VAL A 38 -14.88 7.82 -9.21
N SER A 39 -14.52 9.06 -9.54
CA SER A 39 -13.57 9.86 -8.75
C SER A 39 -14.10 10.26 -7.37
N GLN A 40 -15.41 10.17 -7.10
CA GLN A 40 -16.03 10.51 -5.81
C GLN A 40 -15.96 9.36 -4.78
N VAL A 41 -14.84 8.63 -4.76
CA VAL A 41 -14.54 7.64 -3.71
C VAL A 41 -14.20 8.35 -2.40
N ASN A 42 -15.18 8.38 -1.50
CA ASN A 42 -15.06 9.01 -0.19
C ASN A 42 -14.55 7.98 0.84
N GLU A 43 -13.30 8.15 1.30
CA GLU A 43 -12.64 7.30 2.31
C GLU A 43 -13.47 7.13 3.59
N GLY A 44 -14.24 8.17 3.99
CA GLY A 44 -15.10 8.13 5.16
C GLY A 44 -16.21 7.09 5.07
N LYS A 45 -16.81 6.89 3.88
CA LYS A 45 -17.85 5.87 3.67
C LYS A 45 -17.27 4.46 3.78
N PHE A 46 -16.04 4.25 3.27
CA PHE A 46 -15.35 2.95 3.38
C PHE A 46 -14.97 2.62 4.83
N ARG A 47 -14.51 3.62 5.60
CA ARG A 47 -14.21 3.46 7.03
C ARG A 47 -15.43 3.05 7.84
N VAL A 48 -16.58 3.69 7.61
CA VAL A 48 -17.84 3.38 8.31
C VAL A 48 -18.31 1.96 8.00
N LEU A 49 -18.23 1.52 6.74
CA LEU A 49 -18.56 0.15 6.36
C LEU A 49 -17.59 -0.86 7.00
N SER A 50 -16.30 -0.56 7.02
CA SER A 50 -15.28 -1.41 7.64
C SER A 50 -15.49 -1.55 9.14
N GLU A 51 -15.82 -0.46 9.82
CA GLU A 51 -16.08 -0.45 11.26
C GLU A 51 -17.36 -1.22 11.61
N SER A 52 -18.42 -1.09 10.81
CA SER A 52 -19.65 -1.88 10.95
C SER A 52 -19.38 -3.39 10.80
N LEU A 53 -18.59 -3.77 9.79
CA LEU A 53 -18.26 -5.17 9.53
C LEU A 53 -17.41 -5.77 10.66
N VAL A 54 -16.37 -5.06 11.09
CA VAL A 54 -15.50 -5.50 12.20
C VAL A 54 -16.27 -5.57 13.51
N SER A 55 -17.18 -4.63 13.76
CA SER A 55 -18.03 -4.62 14.96
C SER A 55 -18.97 -5.83 15.01
N SER A 56 -19.57 -6.21 13.87
CA SER A 56 -20.48 -7.37 13.80
C SER A 56 -19.75 -8.69 14.04
N PHE A 57 -18.50 -8.84 13.57
CA PHE A 57 -17.71 -10.05 13.76
C PHE A 57 -16.95 -10.11 15.09
N LYS A 58 -16.78 -8.99 15.80
CA LYS A 58 -16.35 -8.96 17.20
C LYS A 58 -17.50 -9.40 18.11
N SER A 59 -17.85 -10.68 18.05
CA SER A 59 -18.74 -11.30 19.03
C SER A 59 -18.24 -11.01 20.45
N PRO A 60 -19.13 -10.69 21.42
CA PRO A 60 -18.71 -10.55 22.80
C PRO A 60 -18.09 -11.88 23.24
N THR A 61 -16.87 -11.79 23.75
CA THR A 61 -16.09 -12.88 24.33
C THR A 61 -17.02 -13.82 25.09
N ARG A 62 -17.19 -15.06 24.61
CA ARG A 62 -17.84 -16.12 25.38
C ARG A 62 -17.21 -16.09 26.77
N SER A 63 -18.05 -15.94 27.80
CA SER A 63 -17.64 -16.02 29.21
C SER A 63 -16.68 -17.19 29.39
N LEU A 64 -15.43 -16.89 29.77
CA LEU A 64 -14.42 -17.89 30.12
C LEU A 64 -14.71 -18.55 31.47
N ALA A 65 -15.72 -18.07 32.20
CA ALA A 65 -16.25 -18.78 33.35
C ALA A 65 -17.24 -19.85 32.84
N PRO A 66 -16.90 -21.15 32.92
CA PRO A 66 -17.88 -22.20 32.67
C PRO A 66 -18.99 -22.06 33.72
N ILE A 67 -20.24 -22.02 33.27
CA ILE A 67 -21.39 -22.12 34.16
C ILE A 67 -21.33 -23.51 34.78
N GLN A 68 -20.94 -23.59 36.05
CA GLN A 68 -20.82 -24.85 36.78
C GLN A 68 -22.22 -25.32 37.17
N VAL A 69 -22.78 -26.25 36.40
CA VAL A 69 -24.02 -26.95 36.73
C VAL A 69 -23.65 -28.22 37.49
N GLY A 70 -23.65 -28.16 38.83
CA GLY A 70 -23.42 -29.32 39.70
C GLY A 70 -22.39 -29.08 40.82
N LYS A 71 -22.57 -29.79 41.94
CA LYS A 71 -21.73 -29.69 43.15
C LYS A 71 -20.44 -30.52 42.99
N ASN A 72 -19.28 -29.87 42.91
CA ASN A 72 -18.00 -30.55 42.86
C ASN A 72 -17.56 -31.00 44.28
N VAL A 73 -17.50 -32.32 44.52
CA VAL A 73 -16.88 -32.89 45.72
C VAL A 73 -15.39 -33.06 45.43
N ARG A 74 -14.54 -32.27 46.09
CA ARG A 74 -13.08 -32.26 45.91
C ARG A 74 -12.43 -33.03 47.07
N ALA A 75 -11.76 -34.14 46.79
CA ALA A 75 -10.94 -34.84 47.78
C ALA A 75 -9.69 -34.02 48.13
N PRO A 76 -9.22 -34.00 49.40
CA PRO A 76 -8.05 -33.24 49.79
C PRO A 76 -6.80 -34.06 49.49
N HIS A 77 -6.04 -33.67 48.47
CA HIS A 77 -4.63 -34.03 48.42
C HIS A 77 -3.79 -32.77 48.41
N GLN A 78 -3.08 -32.60 49.51
CA GLN A 78 -2.15 -31.52 49.77
C GLN A 78 -0.93 -31.72 48.88
N PHE A 79 -0.77 -30.87 47.86
CA PHE A 79 0.54 -30.66 47.27
C PHE A 79 0.85 -29.18 47.39
N SER A 80 1.65 -28.88 48.42
CA SER A 80 2.25 -27.57 48.62
C SER A 80 3.38 -27.42 47.60
N MET A 81 3.16 -26.59 46.58
CA MET A 81 4.24 -25.94 45.86
C MET A 81 4.02 -24.45 46.02
N THR A 82 4.79 -23.85 46.93
CA THR A 82 4.91 -22.41 47.10
C THR A 82 5.48 -21.81 45.82
N MET A 83 4.60 -21.41 44.90
CA MET A 83 4.94 -20.35 43.94
C MET A 83 4.73 -19.00 44.63
N GLN A 84 5.83 -18.29 44.76
CA GLN A 84 5.97 -16.93 45.23
C GLN A 84 4.89 -16.02 44.63
N ASN A 85 3.98 -15.57 45.49
CA ASN A 85 2.94 -14.61 45.18
C ASN A 85 3.60 -13.24 44.91
N ILE A 86 3.75 -12.85 43.65
CA ILE A 86 4.00 -11.43 43.31
C ILE A 86 2.61 -10.76 43.26
N PRO A 87 2.24 -9.90 44.21
CA PRO A 87 1.00 -9.15 44.09
C PRO A 87 1.16 -8.12 42.96
N PHE A 88 0.51 -8.37 41.82
CA PHE A 88 0.30 -7.33 40.82
C PHE A 88 -0.71 -6.31 41.37
N GLN A 89 -0.21 -5.27 42.05
CA GLN A 89 -1.03 -4.12 42.45
C GLN A 89 -1.32 -3.26 41.21
N THR A 90 -2.56 -3.31 40.72
CA THR A 90 -3.05 -2.33 39.75
C THR A 90 -3.56 -1.09 40.49
N THR A 91 -2.63 -0.24 40.91
CA THR A 91 -2.92 1.14 41.34
C THR A 91 -1.83 2.03 40.77
N ARG A 92 -1.80 2.13 39.43
CA ARG A 92 -0.98 3.13 38.75
C ARG A 92 -1.68 4.49 38.89
N ALA A 93 -1.14 5.32 39.77
CA ALA A 93 -1.41 6.76 39.79
C ALA A 93 -1.19 7.36 38.38
N PRO A 94 -1.90 8.45 38.01
CA PRO A 94 -1.73 9.07 36.70
C PRO A 94 -0.26 9.48 36.51
N ILE A 95 0.34 9.01 35.41
CA ILE A 95 1.72 9.30 35.04
C ILE A 95 1.84 10.82 34.87
N LYS A 96 2.63 11.48 35.74
CA LYS A 96 2.92 12.91 35.61
C LYS A 96 3.75 13.12 34.35
N LEU A 97 3.28 13.99 33.46
CA LEU A 97 3.86 14.29 32.14
C LEU A 97 5.36 14.65 32.19
N THR A 98 5.85 15.12 33.33
CA THR A 98 7.26 15.42 33.59
C THR A 98 8.17 14.19 33.51
N GLN A 99 7.68 12.99 33.85
CA GLN A 99 8.44 11.73 33.68
C GLN A 99 8.54 11.27 32.22
N LEU A 100 7.64 11.75 31.35
CA LEU A 100 7.67 11.41 29.92
C LEU A 100 8.80 12.16 29.18
N LYS A 101 9.19 13.33 29.69
CA LYS A 101 10.28 14.14 29.11
C LYS A 101 11.66 13.56 29.43
N SER A 102 11.90 13.13 30.68
CA SER A 102 13.16 12.48 31.06
C SER A 102 13.39 11.16 30.33
N MET A 103 12.33 10.41 30.00
CA MET A 103 12.44 9.19 29.16
C MET A 103 12.72 9.50 27.68
N ARG A 104 12.38 10.70 27.20
CA ARG A 104 12.68 11.12 25.83
C ARG A 104 14.14 11.56 25.69
N GLU A 105 14.69 12.26 26.69
CA GLU A 105 16.11 12.63 26.70
C GLU A 105 17.02 11.39 26.69
N ASP A 106 16.73 10.35 27.49
CA ASP A 106 17.53 9.10 27.51
C ASP A 106 17.34 8.21 26.26
N ALA A 107 16.25 8.38 25.50
CA ALA A 107 15.98 7.60 24.29
C ALA A 107 16.63 8.17 23.03
N ILE A 108 17.10 9.42 23.07
CA ILE A 108 17.83 10.04 21.94
C ILE A 108 19.24 9.45 21.82
N ASP A 109 19.88 9.09 22.94
CA ASP A 109 21.22 8.48 22.94
C ASP A 109 21.23 6.99 22.53
N ILE A 110 20.07 6.32 22.54
CA ILE A 110 19.94 4.91 22.09
C ILE A 110 19.78 4.81 20.55
N ALA A 111 19.42 5.92 19.88
CA ALA A 111 19.22 5.95 18.43
C ALA A 111 20.54 5.86 17.63
N GLU A 112 21.70 6.10 18.24
CA GLU A 112 22.98 6.11 17.53
C GLU A 112 23.74 4.76 17.59
N ASN A 113 23.39 3.84 18.50
CA ASN A 113 24.15 2.58 18.64
C ASN A 113 23.31 1.30 18.86
N GLY A 114 22.01 1.35 18.56
CA GLY A 114 21.07 0.23 18.76
C GLY A 114 20.94 -0.76 17.60
N LYS A 115 22.03 -1.14 16.90
CA LYS A 115 22.00 -2.28 15.95
C LYS A 115 22.20 -3.61 16.70
N GLN A 116 21.23 -4.04 17.51
CA GLN A 116 21.02 -5.46 17.89
C GLN A 116 19.87 -5.56 18.90
N GLY A 117 18.72 -6.06 18.43
CA GLY A 117 17.63 -6.44 19.33
C GLY A 117 16.27 -6.44 18.68
N ALA A 118 15.88 -7.56 18.05
CA ALA A 118 14.60 -8.25 18.24
C ALA A 118 14.32 -9.21 17.08
N ASP A 119 14.44 -10.49 17.41
CA ASP A 119 14.28 -11.68 16.59
C ASP A 119 12.84 -11.87 16.06
N THR A 120 12.42 -11.01 15.14
CA THR A 120 11.30 -11.24 14.20
C THR A 120 11.67 -10.66 12.83
N GLY A 121 12.97 -10.76 12.49
CA GLY A 121 13.65 -9.96 11.47
C GLY A 121 14.14 -10.72 10.24
N GLY A 122 14.03 -12.05 10.18
CA GLY A 122 14.59 -12.84 9.07
C GLY A 122 14.08 -12.43 7.69
N SER A 123 12.77 -12.18 7.56
CA SER A 123 12.19 -11.77 6.27
C SER A 123 12.30 -10.27 5.98
N ARG A 124 12.49 -9.43 7.01
CA ARG A 124 12.72 -7.99 6.82
C ARG A 124 14.16 -7.73 6.43
N GLY A 125 15.12 -8.29 7.16
CA GLY A 125 16.55 -8.13 6.87
C GLY A 125 16.94 -8.62 5.48
N ALA A 126 16.39 -9.75 5.03
CA ALA A 126 16.67 -10.27 3.69
C ALA A 126 16.17 -9.35 2.57
N MET A 127 14.99 -8.73 2.73
CA MET A 127 14.48 -7.77 1.73
C MET A 127 15.28 -6.47 1.74
N ASP A 128 15.83 -6.10 2.91
CA ASP A 128 16.70 -4.94 3.06
C ASP A 128 18.04 -5.15 2.35
N THR A 129 18.67 -6.32 2.52
CA THR A 129 19.93 -6.65 1.84
C THR A 129 19.76 -6.74 0.33
N ILE A 130 18.71 -7.42 -0.13
CA ILE A 130 18.43 -7.52 -1.58
C ILE A 130 18.20 -6.13 -2.19
N ALA A 131 17.47 -5.24 -1.51
CA ALA A 131 17.25 -3.89 -2.02
C ALA A 131 18.56 -3.11 -2.15
N GLU A 132 19.45 -3.20 -1.15
CA GLU A 132 20.76 -2.55 -1.17
C GLU A 132 21.66 -3.10 -2.29
N ASP A 133 21.64 -4.42 -2.53
CA ASP A 133 22.40 -5.05 -3.61
C ASP A 133 21.88 -4.62 -5.00
N VAL A 134 20.55 -4.52 -5.17
CA VAL A 134 19.93 -4.03 -6.40
C VAL A 134 20.28 -2.56 -6.65
N GLU A 135 20.23 -1.71 -5.62
CA GLU A 135 20.60 -0.30 -5.70
C GLU A 135 22.08 -0.12 -6.10
N ASN A 136 22.97 -0.92 -5.52
CA ASN A 136 24.40 -0.86 -5.83
C ASN A 136 24.72 -1.33 -7.26
N ALA A 137 24.07 -2.39 -7.73
CA ALA A 137 24.34 -2.96 -9.05
C ALA A 137 23.73 -2.14 -10.20
N LEU A 138 22.58 -1.49 -9.96
CA LEU A 138 21.80 -0.83 -11.00
C LEU A 138 21.70 0.69 -10.82
N GLY A 139 22.49 1.28 -9.92
CA GLY A 139 22.53 2.72 -9.64
C GLY A 139 22.46 3.61 -10.89
N PRO A 140 23.27 3.38 -11.95
CA PRO A 140 23.23 4.22 -13.16
C PRO A 140 21.89 4.22 -13.89
N LEU A 141 21.10 3.15 -13.77
CA LEU A 141 19.78 3.02 -14.40
C LEU A 141 18.67 3.61 -13.50
N ILE A 142 18.86 3.56 -12.18
CA ILE A 142 17.98 4.23 -11.22
C ILE A 142 18.13 5.75 -11.36
N ASP A 143 19.35 6.25 -11.50
CA ASP A 143 19.65 7.68 -11.72
C ASP A 143 19.03 8.22 -13.02
N GLN A 144 18.84 7.34 -14.02
CA GLN A 144 18.22 7.67 -15.31
C GLN A 144 16.70 7.46 -15.31
N ASP A 145 16.08 7.15 -14.17
CA ASP A 145 14.64 6.86 -14.04
C ASP A 145 14.18 5.67 -14.92
N MET A 146 15.11 4.77 -15.25
CA MET A 146 14.83 3.57 -16.04
C MET A 146 14.41 2.39 -15.16
N ILE A 147 14.75 2.43 -13.88
CA ILE A 147 14.40 1.42 -12.89
C ILE A 147 13.95 2.11 -11.61
N THR A 148 12.81 1.70 -11.06
CA THR A 148 12.29 2.19 -9.78
C THR A 148 12.15 1.03 -8.81
N LEU A 149 12.64 1.22 -7.58
CA LEU A 149 12.58 0.22 -6.53
C LEU A 149 11.61 0.65 -5.43
N ARG A 150 10.65 -0.22 -5.09
CA ARG A 150 9.67 0.03 -4.04
C ARG A 150 9.68 -1.11 -3.03
N LYS A 151 10.07 -0.77 -1.81
CA LYS A 151 10.16 -1.73 -0.70
C LYS A 151 8.88 -1.74 0.12
N ASN A 152 8.27 -2.91 0.25
CA ASN A 152 7.13 -3.17 1.12
C ASN A 152 7.54 -4.10 2.27
N LYS A 153 6.65 -4.28 3.26
CA LYS A 153 6.95 -5.10 4.47
C LYS A 153 7.27 -6.57 4.18
N GLN A 154 6.88 -7.09 3.03
CA GLN A 154 7.00 -8.50 2.65
C GLN A 154 7.42 -8.70 1.18
N SER A 155 7.59 -7.63 0.41
CA SER A 155 7.90 -7.73 -1.02
C SER A 155 8.79 -6.58 -1.46
N LEU A 156 9.61 -6.85 -2.48
CA LEU A 156 10.34 -5.87 -3.26
C LEU A 156 9.65 -5.75 -4.62
N GLU A 157 9.17 -4.56 -4.94
CA GLU A 157 8.59 -4.24 -6.24
C GLU A 157 9.66 -3.53 -7.08
N ILE A 158 9.92 -4.09 -8.25
CA ILE A 158 10.92 -3.60 -9.21
C ILE A 158 10.17 -3.20 -10.46
N GLU A 159 10.13 -1.90 -10.73
CA GLU A 159 9.54 -1.34 -11.94
C GLU A 159 10.67 -1.03 -12.92
N ILE A 160 10.51 -1.49 -14.17
CA ILE A 160 11.51 -1.31 -15.22
C ILE A 160 10.82 -0.61 -16.39
N ASN A 161 11.39 0.51 -16.82
CA ASN A 161 10.87 1.28 -17.94
C ASN A 161 10.89 0.43 -19.24
N SER A 162 9.82 0.53 -20.04
CA SER A 162 9.74 -0.21 -21.30
C SER A 162 10.84 0.12 -22.30
N GLU A 163 11.41 1.33 -22.26
CA GLU A 163 12.44 1.80 -23.20
C GLU A 163 13.77 1.04 -23.06
N ILE A 164 14.10 0.53 -21.86
CA ILE A 164 15.27 -0.34 -21.69
C ILE A 164 14.98 -1.76 -22.15
N LEU A 165 13.75 -2.24 -21.96
CA LEU A 165 13.33 -3.60 -22.27
C LEU A 165 13.13 -3.83 -23.78
N PHE A 166 12.53 -2.86 -24.46
CA PHE A 166 12.04 -3.01 -25.82
C PHE A 166 12.38 -1.79 -26.67
N ALA A 167 12.73 -2.03 -27.93
CA ALA A 167 12.75 -0.95 -28.92
C ALA A 167 11.32 -0.43 -29.19
N SER A 168 11.19 0.84 -29.56
CA SER A 168 9.90 1.44 -29.86
C SER A 168 9.13 0.64 -30.93
N GLY A 169 7.91 0.19 -30.58
CA GLY A 169 7.06 -0.61 -31.45
C GLY A 169 7.46 -2.09 -31.62
N SER A 170 8.42 -2.59 -30.83
CA SER A 170 8.88 -3.98 -30.85
C SER A 170 8.49 -4.71 -29.55
N SER A 171 8.19 -6.00 -29.65
CA SER A 171 8.07 -6.90 -28.49
C SER A 171 9.33 -7.73 -28.25
N GLY A 172 10.34 -7.59 -29.11
CA GLY A 172 11.63 -8.25 -28.96
C GLY A 172 12.48 -7.57 -27.90
N LEU A 173 12.98 -8.37 -26.95
CA LEU A 173 13.84 -7.88 -25.87
C LEU A 173 15.16 -7.30 -26.43
N ALA A 174 15.49 -6.08 -26.02
CA ALA A 174 16.72 -5.40 -26.37
C ALA A 174 17.97 -6.18 -25.93
N LYS A 175 19.13 -5.93 -26.56
CA LYS A 175 20.37 -6.64 -26.22
C LYS A 175 20.89 -6.19 -24.85
N GLU A 176 20.71 -4.91 -24.58
CA GLU A 176 21.04 -4.19 -23.35
C GLU A 176 20.18 -4.70 -22.19
N ALA A 177 18.88 -4.89 -22.40
CA ALA A 177 17.97 -5.46 -21.41
C ALA A 177 18.37 -6.86 -20.93
N ARG A 178 18.94 -7.70 -21.80
CA ARG A 178 19.40 -9.03 -21.38
C ARG A 178 20.48 -8.94 -20.30
N GLY A 179 21.38 -7.97 -20.40
CA GLY A 179 22.42 -7.74 -19.40
C GLY A 179 21.82 -7.32 -18.05
N VAL A 180 20.88 -6.38 -18.08
CA VAL A 180 20.19 -5.87 -16.88
C VAL A 180 19.36 -6.95 -16.19
N LEU A 181 18.55 -7.68 -16.96
CA LEU A 181 17.73 -8.77 -16.42
C LEU A 181 18.59 -9.93 -15.90
N SER A 182 19.75 -10.20 -16.51
CA SER A 182 20.70 -11.20 -15.99
C SER A 182 21.31 -10.77 -14.66
N ALA A 183 21.68 -9.49 -14.52
CA ALA A 183 22.20 -8.96 -13.26
C ALA A 183 21.15 -9.03 -12.13
N LEU A 184 19.90 -8.65 -12.43
CA LEU A 184 18.78 -8.80 -11.50
C LEU A 184 18.54 -10.26 -11.11
N ALA A 185 18.59 -11.18 -12.08
CA ALA A 185 18.41 -12.60 -11.83
C ALA A 185 19.52 -13.20 -10.96
N GLU A 186 20.74 -12.67 -11.04
CA GLU A 186 21.87 -13.09 -10.22
C GLU A 186 21.71 -12.64 -8.77
N ILE A 187 21.28 -11.40 -8.54
CA ILE A 187 21.04 -10.84 -7.19
C ILE A 187 19.86 -11.54 -6.50
N LEU A 188 18.80 -11.86 -7.23
CA LEU A 188 17.58 -12.50 -6.68
C LEU A 188 17.68 -14.02 -6.50
N LYS A 189 18.82 -14.62 -6.83
CA LYS A 189 19.01 -16.08 -6.76
C LYS A 189 19.36 -16.57 -5.35
N GLU A 190 19.91 -15.71 -4.51
CA GLU A 190 20.16 -15.99 -3.08
C GLU A 190 18.91 -15.81 -2.21
#